data_AF-A0A1G6IWR3-F1
#
_entry.id   AF-A0A1G6IWR3-F1
#
_cell.length_a   1.000
_cell.length_b   1.000
_cell.length_c   1.000
_cell.angle_alpha   90.00
_cell.angle_beta   90.00
_cell.angle_gamma   90.00
#
_symmetry.space_group_name_H-M   'P 1'
#
loop_
_entity.id
_entity.type
_entity.pdbx_description
1 polymer ?
#
loop_
_entity_poly.entity_id
_entity_poly.type
_entity_poly.pdbx_seq_one_letter_code
_entity_poly.pdbx_strand_id
1 'polypeptide(L)' 'MRANALARSEQTAFPQILAIVRLALRDAVDAPTERASLDIVGDALVAVAAIAQAEVRHA' A
#
# COMPACT_ATOMS: atom_id res chain seq x y z
N MET A 1 -26.28 5.20 -12.68
CA MET A 1 -25.05 4.83 -13.42
C MET A 1 -23.81 5.09 -12.54
N ARG A 2 -23.60 4.32 -11.45
CA ARG A 2 -22.53 4.55 -10.44
C ARG A 2 -21.56 3.38 -10.23
N ALA A 3 -21.86 2.19 -10.76
CA ALA A 3 -21.04 0.99 -10.54
C ALA A 3 -19.65 1.04 -11.19
N ASN A 4 -19.48 1.82 -12.27
CA ASN A 4 -18.25 1.84 -13.07
C ASN A 4 -17.13 2.72 -12.46
N ALA A 5 -17.45 3.58 -11.48
CA ALA A 5 -16.47 4.43 -10.81
C ALA A 5 -15.77 3.67 -9.67
N LEU A 6 -16.54 2.98 -8.82
CA LEU A 6 -16.03 2.16 -7.71
C LEU A 6 -15.13 1.01 -8.21
N ALA A 7 -15.59 0.29 -9.24
CA ALA A 7 -14.81 -0.79 -9.85
C ALA A 7 -13.48 -0.33 -10.47
N ARG A 8 -13.36 0.95 -10.82
CA ARG A 8 -12.11 1.53 -11.36
C ARG A 8 -11.14 1.92 -10.25
N SER A 9 -11.63 2.49 -9.15
CA SER A 9 -10.78 2.88 -8.02
C SER A 9 -10.15 1.65 -7.34
N GLU A 10 -10.94 0.60 -7.07
CA GLU A 10 -10.43 -0.66 -6.50
C GLU A 10 -9.38 -1.33 -7.41
N GLN A 11 -9.61 -1.33 -8.72
CA GLN A 11 -8.69 -1.91 -9.71
C GLN A 11 -7.39 -1.10 -9.86
N THR A 12 -7.38 0.19 -9.51
CA THR A 12 -6.20 1.06 -9.60
C THR A 12 -5.38 1.04 -8.31
N ALA A 13 -6.04 0.95 -7.16
CA ALA A 13 -5.40 0.90 -5.84
C ALA A 13 -4.65 -0.42 -5.61
N PHE A 14 -5.19 -1.55 -6.05
CA PHE A 14 -4.59 -2.86 -5.80
C PHE A 14 -3.17 -3.03 -6.41
N PRO A 15 -2.91 -2.68 -7.68
CA PRO A 15 -1.56 -2.69 -8.24
C PRO A 15 -0.59 -1.77 -7.49
N GLN A 16 -1.06 -0.61 -7.01
CA GLN A 16 -0.24 0.35 -6.29
C GLN A 16 0.15 -0.18 -4.89
N ILE A 17 -0.82 -0.75 -4.16
CA ILE A 17 -0.57 -1.43 -2.87
C ILE A 17 0.45 -2.55 -3.07
N LEU A 18 0.27 -3.38 -4.10
CA LEU A 18 1.19 -4.49 -4.38
C LEU A 18 2.62 -4.01 -4.68
N ALA A 19 2.77 -2.88 -5.38
CA ALA A 19 4.08 -2.28 -5.66
C ALA A 19 4.76 -1.78 -4.37
N ILE A 20 4.02 -1.09 -3.50
CA ILE A 20 4.51 -0.61 -2.20
C ILE A 20 5.00 -1.78 -1.34
N VAL A 21 4.17 -2.82 -1.21
CA VAL A 21 4.50 -3.99 -0.40
C VAL A 21 5.73 -4.70 -0.95
N ARG A 22 5.84 -4.89 -2.27
CA ARG A 22 6.99 -5.58 -2.87
C ARG A 22 8.30 -4.81 -2.70
N LEU A 23 8.26 -3.48 -2.82
CA LEU A 23 9.43 -2.65 -2.60
C LEU A 23 9.86 -2.74 -1.13
N ALA A 24 8.94 -2.52 -0.21
CA ALA A 24 9.20 -2.57 1.22
C ALA A 24 9.76 -3.93 1.67
N LEU A 25 9.23 -5.04 1.14
CA LEU A 25 9.75 -6.37 1.46
C LEU A 25 11.17 -6.60 0.94
N ARG A 26 11.55 -6.02 -0.20
CA ARG A 26 12.94 -6.10 -0.70
C ARG A 26 13.87 -5.27 0.18
N ASP A 27 13.49 -4.03 0.43
CA ASP A 27 14.28 -3.11 1.25
C ASP A 27 14.43 -3.62 2.69
N ALA A 28 13.39 -4.28 3.23
CA ALA A 28 13.40 -4.88 4.56
C ALA A 28 14.34 -6.10 4.66
N VAL A 29 14.54 -6.85 3.57
CA VAL A 29 15.51 -7.96 3.52
C VAL A 29 16.94 -7.44 3.47
N ASP A 30 17.15 -6.33 2.78
CA ASP A 30 18.47 -5.67 2.67
C ASP A 30 18.80 -4.77 3.87
N ALA A 31 17.89 -4.64 4.83
CA ALA A 31 18.05 -3.77 5.98
C ALA A 31 19.17 -4.26 6.93
N PRO A 32 19.99 -3.34 7.48
CA PRO A 32 21.16 -3.70 8.29
C PRO A 32 20.81 -4.23 9.69
N THR A 33 19.56 -4.07 10.13
CA THR A 33 19.08 -4.52 11.45
C THR A 33 17.62 -4.94 11.37
N GLU A 34 17.19 -5.80 12.29
CA GLU A 34 15.77 -6.17 12.44
C GLU A 34 14.87 -4.95 12.69
N ARG A 35 15.34 -3.97 13.49
CA ARG A 35 14.58 -2.74 13.74
C ARG A 35 14.38 -1.94 12.45
N ALA A 36 15.43 -1.74 11.67
CA ALA A 36 15.32 -1.05 10.38
C ALA A 36 14.38 -1.79 9.41
N SER A 37 14.43 -3.12 9.41
CA SER A 37 13.50 -3.96 8.63
C SER A 37 12.04 -3.73 9.04
N LEU A 38 11.75 -3.70 10.35
CA LEU A 38 10.42 -3.42 10.88
C LEU A 38 9.95 -2.00 10.58
N ASP A 39 10.83 -1.00 10.67
CA ASP A 39 10.50 0.39 10.36
C ASP A 39 10.10 0.54 8.88
N ILE A 40 10.83 -0.08 7.96
CA ILE A 40 10.52 -0.10 6.51
C ILE A 40 9.15 -0.73 6.25
N VAL A 41 8.85 -1.87 6.88
CA VAL A 41 7.54 -2.53 6.74
C VAL A 41 6.43 -1.68 7.37
N GLY A 42 6.70 -1.04 8.50
CA GLY A 42 5.78 -0.12 9.18
C GLY A 42 5.37 1.05 8.29
N ASP A 43 6.34 1.73 7.66
CA ASP A 43 6.10 2.83 6.73
C ASP A 43 5.26 2.40 5.52
N ALA A 44 5.52 1.21 4.99
CA ALA A 44 4.75 0.63 3.90
C ALA A 44 3.29 0.38 4.30
N LEU A 45 3.04 -0.12 5.52
CA LEU A 45 1.68 -0.33 6.04
C LEU A 45 0.93 0.99 6.21
N VAL A 46 1.60 2.05 6.68
CA VAL A 46 1.00 3.39 6.78
C VAL A 46 0.60 3.91 5.39
N ALA A 47 1.44 3.72 4.37
CA ALA A 47 1.13 4.11 3.00
C ALA A 47 -0.08 3.32 2.44
N VAL A 48 -0.16 2.02 2.70
CA VAL A 48 -1.31 1.19 2.30
C VAL A 48 -2.59 1.64 3.02
N ALA A 49 -2.52 1.94 4.32
CA ALA A 49 -3.66 2.44 5.07
C ALA A 49 -4.15 3.79 4.53
N ALA A 50 -3.26 4.67 4.10
CA ALA A 50 -3.62 5.95 3.48
C ALA A 50 -4.37 5.75 2.15
N ILE A 51 -3.94 4.79 1.33
CA ILE A 51 -4.65 4.43 0.09
C ILE A 51 -6.04 3.89 0.43
N ALA A 52 -6.15 2.94 1.37
CA ALA A 52 -7.43 2.39 1.80
C ALA A 52 -8.39 3.46 2.34
N GLN A 53 -7.88 4.43 3.13
CA GLN A 53 -8.67 5.56 3.60
C GLN A 53 -9.11 6.50 2.47
N ALA A 54 -8.27 6.70 1.45
CA ALA A 54 -8.64 7.47 0.27
C ALA A 54 -9.78 6.81 -0.50
N GLU A 55 -9.71 5.49 -0.70
CA GLU A 55 -10.79 4.71 -1.34
C GLU A 55 -12.11 4.85 -0.59
N VAL A 56 -12.11 4.74 0.75
CA VAL A 56 -13.33 4.92 1.57
C VAL A 56 -13.89 6.34 1.47
N ARG A 57 -13.04 7.37 1.39
CA ARG A 57 -13.50 8.78 1.26
C ARG A 57 -14.04 9.12 -0.13
N HIS A 58 -13.66 8.36 -1.16
CA HIS A 58 -14.07 8.57 -2.54
C HIS A 58 -15.21 7.64 -3.00
N ALA A 59 -15.60 6.66 -2.18
CA ALA A 59 -16.71 5.75 -2.40
C ALA A 59 -18.08 6.36 -2.05
#